data_AF-A0A672QTL7-F1
#
_entry.id   AF-A0A672QTL7-F1
#
_cell.length_a   1.000
_cell.length_b   1.000
_cell.length_c   1.000
_cell.angle_alpha   90.00
_cell.angle_beta   90.00
_cell.angle_gamma   90.00
#
_symmetry.space_group_name_H-M   'P 1'
#
loop_
_entity.id
_entity.type
_entity.pdbx_description
1 polymer ?
#
loop_
_entity_poly.entity_id
_entity_poly.type
_entity_poly.pdbx_seq_one_letter_code
_entity_poly.pdbx_strand_id
1 'polypeptide(L)'
;AKEEKYSAQNLFSCKSQVEIFRFVENENTLQYIKAIKHELLLNVNDIVAVGTESFYATNDLYFTNGILKFVEPFLSLPWCDVVYYSPQTLQVVAGGFLIANGIKISPDKRHLYVSNIMKHKISVTNPVHELPISLTLEVDVGSVCDNIEVDHESGDLWLSCHPNGLKFMLSDPNDPPGSEVRVCVYSVHVCSKQIFIKECVFILFVGNLTFLFFSIIYCLLSAVKQYKSIIPCSPVGYQD
;
A
#
# COMPACT_ATOMS: atom_id res chain seq x y z
N ALA A 1 37.07 40.02 -11.37
CA ALA A 1 36.91 38.55 -11.29
C ALA A 1 36.33 38.19 -9.93
N LYS A 2 35.03 37.92 -9.88
CA LYS A 2 34.38 37.19 -8.78
C LYS A 2 33.56 36.12 -9.48
N GLU A 3 33.99 34.88 -9.33
CA GLU A 3 33.29 33.70 -9.83
C GLU A 3 31.89 33.64 -9.22
N GLU A 4 30.87 33.72 -10.08
CA GLU A 4 29.52 33.29 -9.75
C GLU A 4 29.55 31.76 -9.64
N LYS A 5 29.58 31.26 -8.40
CA LYS A 5 29.28 29.86 -8.11
C LYS A 5 27.82 29.61 -8.46
N TYR A 6 27.60 28.85 -9.54
CA TYR A 6 26.33 28.25 -9.89
C TYR A 6 25.71 27.58 -8.67
N SER A 7 24.65 28.19 -8.13
CA SER A 7 23.81 27.56 -7.12
C SER A 7 22.90 26.56 -7.82
N ALA A 8 23.33 25.29 -7.88
CA ALA A 8 22.47 24.17 -8.24
C ALA A 8 21.53 23.77 -7.07
N GLN A 9 21.04 24.74 -6.29
CA GLN A 9 20.26 24.46 -5.06
C GLN A 9 18.75 24.25 -5.30
N ASN A 10 18.25 24.18 -6.53
CA ASN A 10 16.80 24.07 -6.79
C ASN A 10 16.34 22.89 -7.67
N LEU A 11 17.13 21.82 -7.82
CA LEU A 11 16.73 20.63 -8.60
C LEU A 11 16.02 19.53 -7.77
N PHE A 12 15.81 19.71 -6.46
CA PHE A 12 15.29 18.69 -5.53
C PHE A 12 14.08 19.17 -4.69
N SER A 13 13.13 19.89 -5.28
CA SER A 13 11.96 20.41 -4.54
C SER A 13 10.65 19.70 -4.91
N CYS A 14 10.57 18.42 -4.54
CA CYS A 14 9.32 17.79 -4.09
C CYS A 14 9.74 16.78 -3.02
N LYS A 15 9.83 17.24 -1.77
CA LYS A 15 10.04 16.35 -0.62
C LYS A 15 8.67 16.09 -0.03
N SER A 16 8.18 14.86 -0.18
CA SER A 16 6.95 14.43 0.50
C SER A 16 7.08 14.62 2.02
N GLN A 17 5.96 14.74 2.71
CA GLN A 17 5.93 14.91 4.17
C GLN A 17 4.77 14.11 4.76
N VAL A 18 4.92 13.66 6.00
CA VAL A 18 3.84 13.04 6.77
C VAL A 18 3.40 14.01 7.85
N GLU A 19 2.10 14.31 7.89
CA GLU A 19 1.52 15.23 8.87
C GLU A 19 0.81 14.46 9.99
N ILE A 20 1.11 14.80 11.23
CA ILE A 20 0.48 14.21 12.41
C ILE A 20 -0.60 15.17 12.91
N PHE A 21 -1.79 14.63 13.08
CA PHE A 21 -2.94 15.30 13.66
C PHE A 21 -3.42 14.56 14.90
N ARG A 22 -4.00 15.30 15.85
CA ARG A 22 -4.82 14.75 16.93
C ARG A 22 -6.28 14.90 16.56
N PHE A 23 -7.04 13.81 16.61
CA PHE A 23 -8.49 13.88 16.48
C PHE A 23 -9.14 14.29 17.81
N VAL A 24 -9.99 15.31 17.77
CA VAL A 24 -10.77 15.80 18.92
C VAL A 24 -12.23 15.40 18.70
N GLU A 25 -12.63 14.29 19.31
CA GLU A 25 -13.93 13.62 19.06
C GLU A 25 -15.14 14.53 19.31
N ASN A 26 -15.16 15.24 20.44
CA ASN A 26 -16.27 16.12 20.82
C ASN A 26 -16.51 17.27 19.83
N GLU A 27 -15.46 17.70 19.13
CA GLU A 27 -15.51 18.80 18.17
C GLU A 27 -15.54 18.30 16.72
N ASN A 28 -15.28 17.00 16.51
CA ASN A 28 -15.06 16.40 15.20
C ASN A 28 -13.99 17.15 14.38
N THR A 29 -12.89 17.56 15.03
CA THR A 29 -11.80 18.32 14.40
C THR A 29 -10.47 17.56 14.41
N LEU A 30 -9.63 17.85 13.42
CA LEU A 30 -8.23 17.41 13.38
C LEU A 30 -7.32 18.58 13.77
N GLN A 31 -6.70 18.48 14.94
CA GLN A 31 -5.74 19.47 15.40
C GLN A 31 -4.35 19.11 14.89
N TYR A 32 -3.77 19.98 14.05
CA TYR A 32 -2.40 19.80 13.54
C TYR A 32 -1.39 19.78 14.69
N ILE A 33 -0.49 18.79 14.69
CA ILE A 33 0.58 18.65 15.67
C ILE A 33 1.93 19.04 15.04
N LYS A 34 2.35 18.30 14.01
CA LYS A 34 3.64 18.54 13.33
C LYS A 34 3.71 17.85 11.96
N ALA A 35 4.67 18.29 11.14
CA ALA A 35 5.04 17.64 9.89
C ALA A 35 6.40 16.97 10.03
N ILE A 36 6.51 15.75 9.51
CA ILE A 36 7.73 14.96 9.45
C ILE A 36 8.26 15.00 8.02
N LYS A 37 9.47 15.50 7.88
CA LYS A 37 10.21 15.60 6.61
C LYS A 37 11.53 14.88 6.77
N HIS A 38 11.89 14.07 5.78
CA HIS A 38 13.18 13.39 5.77
C HIS A 38 13.64 13.16 4.34
N GLU A 39 14.94 12.99 4.13
CA GLU A 39 15.50 12.69 2.81
C GLU A 39 15.12 11.30 2.29
N LEU A 40 14.72 10.40 3.19
CA LEU A 40 14.23 9.05 2.86
C LEU A 40 12.69 9.02 2.65
N LEU A 41 12.00 10.14 2.88
CA LEU A 41 10.58 10.31 2.53
C LEU A 41 10.51 11.05 1.19
N LEU A 42 10.86 10.35 0.12
CA LEU A 42 11.01 10.93 -1.22
C LEU A 42 9.64 11.21 -1.84
N ASN A 43 8.87 10.14 -2.05
CA ASN A 43 7.57 10.13 -2.71
C ASN A 43 6.61 9.24 -1.92
N VAL A 44 6.32 9.65 -0.68
CA VAL A 44 5.42 8.91 0.20
C VAL A 44 4.04 8.76 -0.45
N ASN A 45 3.58 7.53 -0.58
CA ASN A 45 2.29 7.18 -1.16
C ASN A 45 1.25 6.82 -0.08
N ASP A 46 1.55 5.83 0.76
CA ASP A 46 0.71 5.43 1.89
C ASP A 46 1.55 5.20 3.16
N ILE A 47 0.88 5.21 4.32
CA ILE A 47 1.50 4.93 5.61
C ILE A 47 0.68 3.95 6.45
N VAL A 48 1.35 3.25 7.34
CA VAL A 48 0.72 2.55 8.46
C VAL A 48 1.35 2.99 9.77
N ALA A 49 0.56 3.63 10.62
CA ALA A 49 0.99 4.05 11.95
C ALA A 49 1.10 2.84 12.89
N VAL A 50 2.23 2.75 13.59
CA VAL A 50 2.51 1.72 14.61
C VAL A 50 2.74 2.31 16.00
N GLY A 51 2.68 3.64 16.11
CA GLY A 51 2.69 4.41 17.33
C GLY A 51 2.24 5.85 17.07
N THR A 52 2.30 6.70 18.10
CA THR A 52 1.85 8.11 17.98
C THR A 52 2.70 8.94 17.03
N GLU A 53 3.97 8.58 16.89
CA GLU A 53 4.93 9.25 16.00
C GLU A 53 5.83 8.22 15.28
N SER A 54 5.35 7.00 15.11
CA SER A 54 6.08 5.95 14.39
C SER A 54 5.19 5.27 13.37
N PHE A 55 5.74 5.03 12.19
CA PHE A 55 5.01 4.50 11.06
C PHE A 55 5.93 3.81 10.06
N TYR A 56 5.35 2.99 9.21
CA TYR A 56 5.96 2.58 7.96
C TYR A 56 5.36 3.41 6.82
N ALA A 57 6.15 3.73 5.82
CA ALA A 57 5.72 4.47 4.64
C ALA A 57 6.26 3.82 3.36
N THR A 58 5.46 3.83 2.31
CA THR A 58 5.87 3.41 0.97
C THR A 58 6.33 4.62 0.17
N ASN A 59 7.49 4.51 -0.48
CA ASN A 59 7.87 5.44 -1.54
C ASN A 59 7.52 4.80 -2.89
N ASP A 60 6.62 5.42 -3.66
CA ASP A 60 6.08 4.84 -4.90
C ASP A 60 6.91 5.12 -6.16
N LEU A 61 7.87 6.04 -6.03
CA LEU A 61 8.81 6.45 -7.07
C LEU A 61 10.15 6.79 -6.44
N TYR A 62 11.24 6.46 -7.12
CA TYR A 62 12.59 6.84 -6.71
C TYR A 62 12.92 8.29 -7.09
N PHE A 63 12.58 8.71 -8.31
CA PHE A 63 12.93 10.05 -8.76
C PHE A 63 12.03 11.12 -8.16
N THR A 64 12.61 12.27 -7.84
CA THR A 64 11.85 13.46 -7.39
C THR A 64 11.60 14.46 -8.53
N ASN A 65 12.30 14.32 -9.66
CA ASN A 65 12.16 15.18 -10.84
C ASN A 65 10.92 14.80 -11.66
N GLY A 66 10.08 15.76 -12.02
CA GLY A 66 8.80 15.50 -12.70
C GLY A 66 8.89 14.71 -14.02
N ILE A 67 9.92 14.95 -14.85
CA ILE A 67 10.10 14.21 -16.11
C ILE A 67 10.49 12.76 -15.82
N LEU A 68 11.42 12.56 -14.88
CA LEU A 68 11.87 11.22 -14.53
C LEU A 68 10.78 10.42 -13.81
N LYS A 69 9.99 11.06 -12.95
CA LYS A 69 8.79 10.46 -12.34
C LYS A 69 7.80 9.95 -13.37
N PHE A 70 7.60 10.71 -14.44
CA PHE A 70 6.68 10.31 -15.51
C PHE A 70 7.19 9.10 -16.29
N VAL A 71 8.50 9.02 -16.52
CA VAL A 71 9.12 7.94 -17.31
C VAL A 71 9.37 6.67 -16.50
N GLU A 72 9.65 6.80 -15.20
CA GLU A 72 10.03 5.70 -14.31
C GLU A 72 9.07 4.50 -14.33
N PRO A 73 7.72 4.67 -14.24
CA PRO A 73 6.78 3.56 -14.36
C PRO A 73 6.90 2.75 -15.65
N PHE A 74 7.24 3.41 -16.76
CA PHE A 74 7.39 2.74 -18.07
C PHE A 74 8.70 1.94 -18.17
N LEU A 75 9.70 2.26 -17.35
CA LEU A 75 10.97 1.54 -17.32
C LEU A 75 10.91 0.28 -16.43
N SER A 76 9.85 0.11 -15.63
CA SER A 76 9.68 -1.05 -14.74
C SER A 76 10.90 -1.29 -13.85
N LEU A 77 11.42 -0.24 -13.24
CA LEU A 77 12.62 -0.30 -12.39
C LEU A 77 12.22 -0.60 -10.94
N PRO A 78 12.82 -1.60 -10.28
CA PRO A 78 12.45 -2.01 -8.93
C PRO A 78 13.15 -1.14 -7.86
N TRP A 79 13.01 0.18 -7.95
CA TRP A 79 13.72 1.14 -7.08
C TRP A 79 12.88 1.68 -5.93
N CYS A 80 11.59 1.36 -5.91
CA CYS A 80 10.68 1.77 -4.86
C CYS A 80 10.96 0.98 -3.58
N ASP A 81 10.66 1.59 -2.45
CA ASP A 81 11.02 1.07 -1.13
C ASP A 81 9.97 1.35 -0.05
N VAL A 82 10.16 0.72 1.10
CA VAL A 82 9.42 0.94 2.33
C VAL A 82 10.41 1.44 3.36
N VAL A 83 10.04 2.51 4.05
CA VAL A 83 10.82 3.08 5.15
C VAL A 83 10.07 2.94 6.46
N TYR A 84 10.80 2.75 7.55
CA TYR A 84 10.28 2.87 8.90
C TYR A 84 10.75 4.19 9.50
N TYR A 85 9.84 4.89 10.16
CA TYR A 85 10.11 6.11 10.91
C TYR A 85 9.75 5.93 12.39
N SER A 86 10.60 6.50 13.23
CA SER A 86 10.36 6.84 14.63
C SER A 86 11.16 8.11 14.97
N PRO A 87 10.90 8.77 16.11
CA PRO A 87 11.69 9.93 16.51
C PRO A 87 13.19 9.65 16.67
N GLN A 88 13.58 8.39 16.90
CA GLN A 88 14.98 7.99 17.12
C GLN A 88 15.67 7.47 15.87
N THR A 89 14.92 6.87 14.93
CA THR A 89 15.49 6.24 13.73
C THR A 89 14.55 6.37 12.53
N LEU A 90 15.14 6.58 11.36
CA LEU A 90 14.49 6.41 10.07
C LEU A 90 15.40 5.57 9.16
N GLN A 91 14.89 4.45 8.65
CA GLN A 91 15.66 3.54 7.79
C GLN A 91 14.79 2.88 6.71
N VAL A 92 15.41 2.49 5.61
CA VAL A 92 14.80 1.61 4.60
C VAL A 92 14.70 0.19 5.16
N VAL A 93 13.53 -0.44 5.02
CA VAL A 93 13.22 -1.75 5.62
C VAL A 93 12.80 -2.79 4.60
N ALA A 94 12.35 -2.39 3.42
CA ALA A 94 12.14 -3.28 2.29
C ALA A 94 12.38 -2.50 0.99
N GLY A 95 12.82 -3.17 -0.06
CA GLY A 95 13.06 -2.55 -1.37
C GLY A 95 12.79 -3.55 -2.50
N GLY A 96 13.00 -3.12 -3.75
CA GLY A 96 12.76 -3.98 -4.91
C GLY A 96 11.31 -3.94 -5.41
N PHE A 97 10.57 -2.88 -5.06
CA PHE A 97 9.21 -2.64 -5.53
C PHE A 97 9.25 -1.92 -6.87
N LEU A 98 8.36 -2.31 -7.79
CA LEU A 98 8.22 -1.59 -9.06
C LEU A 98 7.45 -0.30 -8.84
N ILE A 99 6.34 -0.38 -8.09
CA ILE A 99 5.61 0.76 -7.51
C ILE A 99 5.04 0.28 -6.17
N ALA A 100 5.54 0.81 -5.06
CA ALA A 100 5.04 0.50 -3.71
C ALA A 100 3.90 1.45 -3.36
N ASN A 101 2.71 0.92 -3.03
CA ASN A 101 1.54 1.76 -2.80
C ASN A 101 0.91 1.49 -1.42
N GLY A 102 -0.25 0.85 -1.34
CA GLY A 102 -0.91 0.57 -0.08
C GLY A 102 -0.02 -0.21 0.88
N ILE A 103 0.00 0.22 2.15
CA ILE A 103 0.72 -0.48 3.22
C ILE A 103 -0.16 -0.64 4.46
N LYS A 104 -0.18 -1.85 5.02
CA LYS A 104 -0.85 -2.17 6.28
C LYS A 104 -0.06 -3.19 7.08
N ILE A 105 -0.46 -3.36 8.35
CA ILE A 105 0.15 -4.30 9.28
C ILE A 105 -0.92 -5.27 9.79
N SER A 106 -0.55 -6.53 9.99
CA SER A 106 -1.44 -7.53 10.58
C SER A 106 -1.88 -7.15 11.99
N PRO A 107 -3.03 -7.65 12.49
CA PRO A 107 -3.51 -7.32 13.83
C PRO A 107 -2.54 -7.74 14.95
N ASP A 108 -1.81 -8.84 14.74
CA ASP A 108 -0.78 -9.34 15.65
C ASP A 108 0.58 -8.62 15.50
N LYS A 109 0.67 -7.66 14.57
CA LYS A 109 1.85 -6.84 14.29
C LYS A 109 3.09 -7.62 13.85
N ARG A 110 2.92 -8.81 13.29
CA ARG A 110 4.04 -9.67 12.81
C ARG A 110 4.27 -9.59 11.30
N HIS A 111 3.31 -9.05 10.55
CA HIS A 111 3.39 -8.99 9.09
C HIS A 111 3.04 -7.59 8.58
N LEU A 112 3.86 -7.07 7.68
CA LEU A 112 3.55 -5.90 6.86
C LEU A 112 3.10 -6.38 5.48
N TYR A 113 1.99 -5.84 5.00
CA TYR A 113 1.45 -6.05 3.67
C TYR A 113 1.72 -4.81 2.85
N VAL A 114 2.36 -4.97 1.69
CA VAL A 114 2.71 -3.88 0.79
C VAL A 114 2.23 -4.21 -0.59
N SER A 115 1.45 -3.33 -1.20
CA SER A 115 1.00 -3.52 -2.57
C SER A 115 2.12 -3.17 -3.55
N ASN A 116 2.44 -4.11 -4.44
CA ASN A 116 3.37 -3.92 -5.54
C ASN A 116 2.58 -3.89 -6.85
N ILE A 117 2.08 -2.70 -7.17
CA ILE A 117 1.11 -2.42 -8.24
C ILE A 117 1.54 -3.08 -9.55
N MET A 118 2.74 -2.77 -10.05
CA MET A 118 3.17 -3.23 -11.37
C MET A 118 3.57 -4.71 -11.42
N LYS A 119 3.75 -5.37 -10.27
CA LYS A 119 3.93 -6.83 -10.21
C LYS A 119 2.59 -7.58 -10.14
N HIS A 120 1.48 -6.89 -9.88
CA HIS A 120 0.18 -7.49 -9.52
C HIS A 120 0.27 -8.40 -8.30
N LYS A 121 1.05 -7.98 -7.29
CA LYS A 121 1.33 -8.80 -6.10
C LYS A 121 1.23 -8.01 -4.81
N ILE A 122 0.84 -8.69 -3.74
CA ILE A 122 1.00 -8.21 -2.37
C ILE A 122 2.28 -8.83 -1.80
N SER A 123 3.19 -7.98 -1.36
CA SER A 123 4.41 -8.38 -0.68
C SER A 123 4.15 -8.43 0.83
N VAL A 124 4.51 -9.54 1.46
CA VAL A 124 4.38 -9.78 2.89
C VAL A 124 5.77 -9.85 3.49
N THR A 125 6.10 -8.89 4.35
CA THR A 125 7.42 -8.78 4.98
C THR A 125 7.30 -8.68 6.50
N ASN A 126 8.39 -8.96 7.19
CA ASN A 126 8.48 -8.82 8.63
C ASN A 126 8.71 -7.34 9.02
N PRO A 127 8.06 -6.83 10.06
CA PRO A 127 8.37 -5.52 10.65
C PRO A 127 9.83 -5.43 11.15
N VAL A 128 10.35 -4.21 11.33
CA VAL A 128 11.76 -3.95 11.73
C VAL A 128 12.24 -4.73 12.95
N HIS A 129 11.34 -5.07 13.87
CA HIS A 129 11.68 -5.76 15.11
C HIS A 129 11.78 -7.28 14.97
N GLU A 130 11.46 -7.85 13.81
CA GLU A 130 11.57 -9.29 13.53
C GLU A 130 12.67 -9.56 12.49
N LEU A 131 13.80 -10.10 12.95
CA LEU A 131 14.91 -10.51 12.09
C LEU A 131 14.71 -11.94 11.55
N PRO A 132 15.12 -12.22 10.29
CA PRO A 132 15.72 -11.29 9.34
C PRO A 132 14.66 -10.50 8.55
N ILE A 133 14.99 -9.25 8.23
CA ILE A 133 14.23 -8.27 7.42
C ILE A 133 14.01 -8.75 5.96
N SER A 134 14.44 -9.97 5.61
CA SER A 134 14.65 -10.43 4.23
C SER A 134 13.65 -11.44 3.70
N LEU A 135 12.65 -11.89 4.48
CA LEU A 135 11.62 -12.77 3.94
C LEU A 135 10.44 -11.95 3.42
N THR A 136 10.55 -11.51 2.16
CA THR A 136 9.40 -11.01 1.41
C THR A 136 8.72 -12.20 0.72
N LEU A 137 7.58 -12.62 1.23
CA LEU A 137 6.70 -13.53 0.50
C LEU A 137 5.85 -12.69 -0.45
N GLU A 138 5.79 -13.05 -1.72
CA GLU A 138 4.91 -12.35 -2.66
C GLU A 138 3.69 -13.23 -2.95
N VAL A 139 2.51 -12.63 -2.96
CA VAL A 139 1.26 -13.29 -3.30
C VAL A 139 0.67 -12.66 -4.55
N ASP A 140 0.40 -13.49 -5.56
CA ASP A 140 -0.24 -13.04 -6.79
C ASP A 140 -1.71 -12.71 -6.54
N VAL A 141 -2.10 -11.50 -6.92
CA VAL A 141 -3.48 -11.04 -6.81
C VAL A 141 -4.10 -10.80 -8.16
N GLY A 142 -3.40 -10.98 -9.29
CA GLY A 142 -3.96 -10.96 -10.64
C GLY A 142 -4.69 -9.67 -11.03
N SER A 143 -4.38 -8.55 -10.37
CA SER A 143 -4.94 -7.22 -10.63
C SER A 143 -3.98 -6.14 -10.12
N VAL A 144 -4.23 -4.91 -10.52
CA VAL A 144 -3.46 -3.75 -10.08
C VAL A 144 -4.06 -3.25 -8.76
N CYS A 145 -3.70 -3.90 -7.66
CA CYS A 145 -4.21 -3.52 -6.34
C CYS A 145 -3.47 -2.29 -5.81
N ASP A 146 -4.23 -1.31 -5.33
CA ASP A 146 -3.77 -0.01 -4.89
C ASP A 146 -3.68 -0.02 -3.36
N ASN A 147 -4.75 0.34 -2.65
CA ASN A 147 -4.80 0.32 -1.19
C ASN A 147 -5.15 -1.06 -0.63
N ILE A 148 -4.66 -1.29 0.59
CA ILE A 148 -4.91 -2.47 1.40
C ILE A 148 -5.64 -2.00 2.66
N GLU A 149 -6.66 -2.74 3.09
CA GLU A 149 -7.28 -2.62 4.40
C GLU A 149 -7.26 -3.99 5.09
N VAL A 150 -7.12 -4.01 6.42
CA VAL A 150 -6.99 -5.26 7.19
C VAL A 150 -8.17 -5.37 8.13
N ASP A 151 -8.93 -6.46 8.02
CA ASP A 151 -9.99 -6.73 8.99
C ASP A 151 -9.38 -7.08 10.35
N HIS A 152 -9.78 -6.35 11.39
CA HIS A 152 -9.18 -6.49 12.73
C HIS A 152 -9.55 -7.80 13.43
N GLU A 153 -10.68 -8.42 13.10
CA GLU A 153 -11.15 -9.65 13.76
C GLU A 153 -10.57 -10.91 13.11
N SER A 154 -10.63 -10.99 11.77
CA SER A 154 -10.18 -12.13 10.98
C SER A 154 -8.73 -12.04 10.54
N GLY A 155 -8.20 -10.82 10.35
CA GLY A 155 -6.91 -10.59 9.70
C GLY A 155 -6.95 -10.66 8.17
N ASP A 156 -8.13 -10.76 7.55
CA ASP A 156 -8.29 -10.79 6.10
C ASP A 156 -7.92 -9.45 5.46
N LEU A 157 -7.36 -9.47 4.25
CA LEU A 157 -7.05 -8.24 3.52
C LEU A 157 -8.17 -7.92 2.53
N TRP A 158 -8.56 -6.65 2.53
CA TRP A 158 -9.45 -6.04 1.56
C TRP A 158 -8.62 -5.15 0.65
N LEU A 159 -8.59 -5.48 -0.62
CA LEU A 159 -7.76 -4.80 -1.61
C LEU A 159 -8.66 -3.99 -2.55
N SER A 160 -8.40 -2.70 -2.69
CA SER A 160 -8.96 -1.92 -3.81
C SER A 160 -8.07 -2.14 -5.03
N CYS A 161 -8.63 -2.51 -6.17
CA CYS A 161 -7.84 -2.83 -7.34
C CYS A 161 -8.43 -2.24 -8.63
N HIS A 162 -7.56 -2.07 -9.61
CA HIS A 162 -7.86 -1.65 -10.97
C HIS A 162 -7.63 -2.84 -11.91
N PRO A 163 -8.68 -3.43 -12.50
CA PRO A 163 -8.54 -4.58 -13.40
C PRO A 163 -7.67 -4.29 -14.62
N ASN A 164 -7.62 -3.03 -15.06
CA ASN A 164 -6.83 -2.58 -16.19
C ASN A 164 -6.01 -1.35 -15.81
N GLY A 165 -4.73 -1.57 -15.50
CA GLY A 165 -3.79 -0.49 -15.14
C GLY A 165 -3.60 0.54 -16.25
N LEU A 166 -3.64 0.13 -17.52
CA LEU A 166 -3.47 1.06 -18.64
C LEU A 166 -4.63 2.06 -18.73
N LYS A 167 -5.87 1.60 -18.56
CA LYS A 167 -7.04 2.50 -18.52
C LYS A 167 -6.96 3.46 -17.34
N PHE A 168 -6.49 2.99 -16.18
CA PHE A 168 -6.29 3.84 -15.01
C PHE A 168 -5.25 4.94 -15.29
N MET A 169 -4.10 4.57 -15.85
CA MET A 169 -3.02 5.50 -16.17
C MET A 169 -3.41 6.53 -17.26
N LEU A 170 -4.17 6.10 -18.27
CA LEU A 170 -4.61 6.99 -19.36
C LEU A 170 -5.77 7.90 -18.95
N SER A 171 -6.65 7.43 -18.05
CA SER A 171 -7.81 8.19 -17.57
C SER A 171 -8.67 8.77 -18.71
N ASP A 172 -8.88 8.01 -19.79
CA ASP A 172 -9.70 8.44 -20.92
C ASP A 172 -11.18 8.57 -20.48
N PRO A 173 -11.80 9.77 -20.59
CA PRO A 173 -13.21 9.94 -20.24
C PRO A 173 -14.17 9.07 -21.06
N ASN A 174 -13.78 8.64 -22.26
CA ASN A 174 -14.61 7.79 -23.13
C ASN A 174 -14.41 6.29 -22.87
N ASP A 175 -13.35 5.92 -22.15
CA ASP A 175 -13.05 4.55 -21.75
C ASP A 175 -12.52 4.51 -20.30
N PRO A 176 -13.37 4.84 -19.32
CA PRO A 176 -12.93 5.02 -17.94
C PRO A 176 -12.44 3.70 -17.32
N PRO A 177 -11.52 3.77 -16.34
CA PRO A 177 -11.06 2.58 -15.63
C PRO A 177 -12.19 1.94 -14.81
N GLY A 178 -12.26 0.61 -14.84
CA GLY A 178 -13.04 -0.15 -13.87
C GLY A 178 -12.38 -0.14 -12.49
N SER A 179 -13.17 -0.43 -11.45
CA SER A 179 -12.67 -0.62 -10.08
C SER A 179 -13.24 -1.90 -9.49
N GLU A 180 -12.48 -2.58 -8.65
CA GLU A 180 -12.92 -3.78 -7.95
C GLU A 180 -12.42 -3.79 -6.51
N VAL A 181 -13.17 -4.45 -5.64
CA VAL A 181 -12.72 -4.80 -4.29
C VAL A 181 -12.48 -6.31 -4.28
N ARG A 182 -11.27 -6.72 -3.87
CA ARG A 182 -10.91 -8.12 -3.67
C ARG A 182 -10.75 -8.38 -2.19
N VAL A 183 -11.52 -9.34 -1.66
CA VAL A 183 -11.34 -9.85 -0.30
C VAL A 183 -10.47 -11.07 -0.40
N CYS A 184 -9.28 -11.02 0.18
CA CYS A 184 -8.33 -12.12 0.16
C CYS A 184 -8.17 -12.66 1.58
N VAL A 185 -8.60 -13.90 1.78
CA VAL A 185 -8.43 -14.64 3.04
C VAL A 185 -7.07 -15.31 3.03
N TYR A 186 -6.12 -14.82 3.83
CA TYR A 186 -4.78 -15.37 3.88
C TYR A 186 -4.61 -16.31 5.07
N SER A 187 -3.91 -17.42 4.84
CA SER A 187 -3.42 -18.26 5.93
C SER A 187 -1.91 -18.41 5.79
N VAL A 188 -1.17 -17.70 6.65
CA VAL A 188 0.29 -17.77 6.72
C VAL A 188 0.68 -19.01 7.51
N HIS A 189 1.22 -20.03 6.84
CA HIS A 189 1.78 -21.21 7.52
C HIS A 189 3.27 -20.97 7.80
N VAL A 190 3.55 -20.53 9.03
CA VAL A 190 4.88 -20.12 9.50
C VAL A 190 5.91 -21.26 9.41
N CYS A 191 5.48 -22.53 9.51
CA CYS A 191 6.38 -23.68 9.44
C CYS A 191 7.00 -23.89 8.03
N SER A 192 6.31 -23.44 6.98
CA SER A 192 6.72 -23.66 5.58
C SER A 192 7.13 -22.38 4.86
N LYS A 193 6.99 -21.20 5.51
CA LYS A 193 7.13 -19.87 4.87
C LYS A 193 6.29 -19.75 3.60
N GLN A 194 5.09 -20.34 3.60
CA GLN A 194 4.17 -20.27 2.47
C GLN A 194 2.90 -19.53 2.91
N ILE A 195 2.41 -18.66 2.03
CA ILE A 195 1.13 -17.98 2.19
C ILE A 195 0.16 -18.64 1.22
N PHE A 196 -0.94 -19.14 1.75
CA PHE A 196 -2.03 -19.67 0.96
C PHE A 196 -3.16 -18.65 0.95
N ILE A 197 -3.63 -18.30 -0.24
CA ILE A 197 -4.92 -17.66 -0.42
C ILE A 197 -5.96 -18.75 -0.28
N LYS A 198 -6.78 -18.67 0.76
CA LYS A 198 -7.89 -19.61 0.95
C LYS A 198 -9.00 -19.31 -0.04
N GLU A 199 -9.44 -18.06 -0.10
CA GLU A 199 -10.51 -17.61 -0.99
C GLU A 199 -10.29 -16.14 -1.38
N CYS A 200 -10.65 -15.80 -2.63
CA CYS A 200 -10.75 -14.43 -3.13
C CYS A 200 -12.20 -14.15 -3.53
N VAL A 201 -12.85 -13.18 -2.89
CA VAL A 201 -14.17 -12.69 -3.31
C VAL A 201 -14.01 -11.39 -4.07
N PHE A 202 -14.62 -11.31 -5.26
CA PHE A 202 -14.52 -10.16 -6.15
C PHE A 202 -15.83 -9.38 -6.16
N ILE A 203 -15.77 -8.08 -5.91
CA ILE A 203 -16.88 -7.16 -6.09
C ILE A 203 -16.47 -6.15 -7.16
N LEU A 204 -17.01 -6.29 -8.36
CA LEU A 204 -16.74 -5.40 -9.48
C LEU A 204 -17.68 -4.20 -9.44
N PHE A 205 -17.13 -2.99 -9.49
CA PHE A 205 -17.89 -1.76 -9.66
C PHE A 205 -17.67 -1.20 -11.07
N VAL A 206 -18.75 -1.09 -11.82
CA VAL A 206 -18.78 -0.42 -13.13
C VAL A 206 -19.65 0.83 -12.97
N GLY A 207 -19.03 1.98 -12.71
CA GLY A 207 -19.76 3.24 -12.51
C GLY A 207 -18.84 4.45 -12.47
N ASN A 208 -19.40 5.63 -12.78
CA ASN A 208 -18.66 6.90 -12.79
C ASN A 208 -18.03 7.20 -11.42
N LEU A 209 -16.79 7.70 -11.47
CA LEU A 209 -15.83 7.91 -10.36
C LEU A 209 -16.40 8.61 -9.10
N THR A 210 -17.49 9.37 -9.23
CA THR A 210 -18.14 10.11 -8.15
C THR A 210 -18.94 9.25 -7.16
N PHE A 211 -19.30 8.02 -7.51
CA PHE A 211 -20.06 7.11 -6.61
C PHE A 211 -19.18 6.20 -5.73
N LEU A 212 -17.85 6.24 -5.90
CA LEU A 212 -16.91 5.30 -5.28
C LEU A 212 -16.89 5.42 -3.74
N PHE A 213 -16.80 6.62 -3.18
CA PHE A 213 -16.62 6.83 -1.74
C PHE A 213 -17.82 6.39 -0.88
N PHE A 214 -19.06 6.63 -1.33
CA PHE A 214 -20.26 6.20 -0.60
C PHE A 214 -20.58 4.71 -0.78
N SER A 215 -20.22 4.13 -1.92
CA SER A 215 -20.48 2.71 -2.20
C SER A 215 -19.54 1.78 -1.43
N ILE A 216 -18.28 2.19 -1.21
CA ILE A 216 -17.29 1.41 -0.44
C ILE A 216 -17.77 1.19 1.01
N ILE A 217 -18.24 2.24 1.71
CA ILE A 217 -18.72 2.12 3.11
C ILE A 217 -19.98 1.25 3.21
N TYR A 218 -20.94 1.43 2.30
CA TYR A 218 -22.19 0.65 2.32
C TYR A 218 -21.98 -0.81 1.91
N CYS A 219 -21.05 -1.08 0.99
CA CYS A 219 -20.66 -2.44 0.62
C CYS A 219 -19.83 -3.13 1.70
N LEU A 220 -18.92 -2.44 2.40
CA LEU A 220 -18.24 -3.00 3.57
C LEU A 220 -19.26 -3.50 4.61
N LEU A 221 -20.28 -2.69 4.91
CA LEU A 221 -21.36 -3.08 5.84
C LEU A 221 -22.25 -4.23 5.33
N SER A 222 -22.40 -4.38 4.01
CA SER A 222 -23.23 -5.42 3.40
C SER A 222 -22.47 -6.74 3.19
N ALA A 223 -21.20 -6.69 2.82
CA ALA A 223 -20.31 -7.85 2.68
C ALA A 223 -20.07 -8.53 4.02
N VAL A 224 -19.91 -7.76 5.11
CA VAL A 224 -19.86 -8.28 6.49
C VAL A 224 -21.10 -9.09 6.86
N LYS A 225 -22.29 -8.73 6.34
CA LYS A 225 -23.52 -9.52 6.56
C LYS A 225 -23.55 -10.81 5.75
N GLN A 226 -22.95 -10.84 4.57
CA GLN A 226 -22.94 -12.01 3.69
C GLN A 226 -21.89 -13.05 4.12
N TYR A 227 -20.77 -12.60 4.70
CA TYR A 227 -19.67 -13.42 5.24
C TYR A 227 -20.11 -14.42 6.31
N LYS A 228 -21.20 -14.14 7.05
CA LYS A 228 -21.73 -15.05 8.09
C LYS A 228 -22.42 -16.32 7.56
N SER A 229 -22.47 -16.57 6.26
CA SER A 229 -23.35 -17.59 5.68
C SER A 229 -22.72 -18.64 4.73
N ILE A 230 -21.39 -18.72 4.56
CA ILE A 230 -20.80 -19.59 3.53
C ILE A 230 -19.81 -20.62 4.10
N ILE A 231 -19.90 -21.84 3.54
CA ILE A 231 -19.33 -23.14 3.97
C ILE A 231 -17.86 -23.27 3.51
N PRO A 232 -16.96 -23.87 4.31
CA PRO A 232 -15.53 -23.95 3.98
C PRO A 232 -15.23 -24.90 2.81
N CYS A 233 -14.34 -24.49 1.89
CA CYS A 233 -13.72 -25.37 0.91
C CYS A 233 -12.46 -26.07 1.46
N SER A 234 -12.32 -27.36 1.15
CA SER A 234 -11.21 -28.23 1.56
C SER A 234 -9.88 -27.85 0.88
N PRO A 235 -8.73 -28.07 1.56
CA PRO A 235 -7.42 -27.73 1.02
C PRO A 235 -7.08 -28.60 -0.20
N VAL A 236 -6.75 -27.96 -1.33
CA VAL A 236 -6.14 -28.62 -2.48
C VAL A 236 -4.68 -28.90 -2.12
N GLY A 237 -4.39 -30.16 -1.78
CA GLY A 237 -3.02 -30.64 -1.62
C GLY A 237 -2.30 -30.71 -2.96
N TYR A 238 -1.06 -30.22 -3.01
CA TYR A 238 -0.11 -30.64 -4.03
C TYR A 238 0.81 -31.68 -3.41
N GLN A 239 0.87 -32.85 -4.04
CA GLN A 239 1.79 -33.93 -3.71
C GLN A 239 3.23 -33.56 -4.10
N ASP A 240 4.15 -34.19 -3.36
CA ASP A 240 5.61 -34.08 -3.34
C ASP A 240 6.33 -33.89 -4.70
#